data_AF-A0A2N0NG97-F1
#
_entry.id   AF-A0A2N0NG97-F1
#
_cell.length_a   1.000
_cell.length_b   1.000
_cell.length_c   1.000
_cell.angle_alpha   90.00
_cell.angle_beta   90.00
_cell.angle_gamma   90.00
#
_symmetry.space_group_name_H-M   'P 1'
#
loop_
_entity.id
_entity.type
_entity.pdbx_description
1 polymer ?
#
loop_
_entity_poly.entity_id
_entity_poly.type
_entity_poly.pdbx_seq_one_letter_code
_entity_poly.pdbx_strand_id
1 'polypeptide(L)'
;MDEAHQKLVEIVKIIEQNYGRDMITLNLHLSLHLYECAKDFGPLYAFWCFSFERMNGMLGKMLTSKNILFLLKLILNSIPLFIF
;
A
#
# COMPACT_ATOMS: atom_id res chain seq x y z
N MET A 1 4.98 17.63 7.62
CA MET A 1 4.08 16.65 6.97
C MET A 1 3.01 17.36 6.17
N ASP A 2 2.44 18.46 6.65
CA ASP A 2 1.43 19.25 5.92
C ASP A 2 1.95 19.79 4.59
N GLU A 3 3.18 20.30 4.54
CA GLU A 3 3.80 20.79 3.29
C GLU A 3 3.95 19.67 2.24
N ALA A 4 4.40 18.48 2.67
CA ALA A 4 4.52 17.33 1.78
C ALA A 4 3.15 16.89 1.24
N HIS A 5 2.11 16.90 2.08
CA HIS A 5 0.74 16.61 1.65
C HIS A 5 0.22 17.65 0.65
N GLN A 6 0.43 18.94 0.90
CA GLN A 6 0.05 20.02 -0.03
C GLN A 6 0.75 19.88 -1.38
N LYS A 7 2.04 19.55 -1.38
CA LYS A 7 2.81 19.29 -2.61
C LYS A 7 2.29 18.09 -3.38
N LEU A 8 1.88 17.03 -2.67
CA LEU A 8 1.28 15.85 -3.30
C LEU A 8 -0.05 16.20 -3.99
N VAL A 9 -0.91 16.96 -3.33
CA VAL A 9 -2.17 17.45 -3.91
C VAL A 9 -1.91 18.31 -5.15
N GLU A 10 -0.90 19.19 -5.11
CA GLU A 10 -0.49 20.01 -6.25
C GLU A 10 -0.08 19.13 -7.45
N ILE A 11 0.74 18.10 -7.22
CA ILE A 11 1.17 17.14 -8.26
C ILE A 11 -0.04 16.41 -8.87
N VAL A 12 -0.95 15.90 -8.05
CA VAL A 12 -2.14 15.17 -8.55
C VAL A 12 -3.01 16.07 -9.41
N LYS A 13 -3.21 17.34 -9.01
CA LYS A 13 -3.96 18.33 -9.81
C LYS A 13 -3.28 18.62 -11.15
N ILE A 14 -1.95 18.75 -11.16
CA ILE A 14 -1.18 18.96 -12.39
C ILE A 14 -1.33 17.77 -13.34
N ILE A 15 -1.32 16.54 -12.82
CA ILE A 15 -1.53 15.32 -13.61
C ILE A 15 -2.95 15.31 -14.19
N GLU A 16 -3.97 15.58 -13.38
CA GLU A 16 -5.37 15.63 -13.82
C GLU A 16 -5.56 16.68 -14.93
N GLN A 17 -4.96 17.86 -14.78
CA GLN A 17 -5.08 18.96 -15.75
C GLN A 17 -4.39 18.64 -17.08
N ASN A 18 -3.22 18.01 -17.06
CA ASN A 18 -2.44 17.77 -18.27
C ASN A 18 -2.87 16.50 -19.02
N TYR A 19 -3.34 15.48 -18.29
CA TYR A 19 -3.60 14.16 -18.88
C TYR A 19 -5.04 13.67 -18.69
N GLY A 20 -5.90 14.45 -18.03
CA GLY A 20 -7.28 14.09 -17.75
C GLY A 20 -7.45 13.19 -16.53
N ARG A 21 -8.71 12.98 -16.14
CA ARG A 21 -9.07 12.17 -14.97
C ARG A 21 -8.74 10.70 -15.12
N ASP A 22 -8.72 10.19 -16.34
CA ASP A 22 -8.45 8.78 -16.62
C ASP A 22 -7.03 8.36 -16.19
N MET A 23 -6.11 9.31 -16.05
CA MET A 23 -4.75 9.07 -15.55
C MET A 23 -4.65 9.10 -14.02
N ILE A 24 -5.73 9.42 -13.30
CA ILE A 24 -5.77 9.36 -11.84
C ILE A 24 -6.02 7.92 -11.42
N THR A 25 -4.94 7.16 -11.29
CA THR A 25 -4.98 5.78 -10.82
C THR A 25 -5.33 5.70 -9.33
N LEU A 26 -5.78 4.53 -8.90
CA LEU A 26 -6.13 4.28 -7.49
C LEU A 26 -4.95 4.58 -6.56
N ASN A 27 -3.73 4.16 -6.92
CA ASN A 27 -2.53 4.42 -6.12
C ASN A 27 -2.23 5.92 -6.01
N LEU A 28 -2.49 6.69 -7.08
CA LEU A 28 -2.32 8.14 -7.07
C LEU A 28 -3.36 8.81 -6.16
N HIS A 29 -4.60 8.36 -6.21
CA HIS A 29 -5.64 8.82 -5.28
C HIS A 29 -5.29 8.48 -3.82
N LEU A 30 -4.88 7.25 -3.54
CA LEU A 30 -4.53 6.79 -2.18
C LEU A 30 -3.27 7.45 -1.63
N SER A 31 -2.38 7.92 -2.51
CA SER A 31 -1.25 8.74 -2.08
C SER A 31 -1.70 9.99 -1.30
N LEU A 32 -2.86 10.57 -1.62
CA LEU A 32 -3.41 11.73 -0.91
C LEU A 32 -3.73 11.42 0.56
N HIS A 33 -4.10 10.18 0.86
CA HIS A 33 -4.43 9.70 2.20
C HIS A 33 -3.20 9.31 3.04
N LEU A 34 -1.98 9.35 2.46
CA LEU A 34 -0.74 9.04 3.20
C LEU A 34 -0.55 9.91 4.43
N TYR A 35 -0.96 11.16 4.39
CA TYR A 35 -0.85 12.09 5.50
C TYR A 35 -1.69 11.64 6.70
N GLU A 36 -2.95 11.28 6.44
CA GLU A 36 -3.90 10.79 7.44
C GLU A 36 -3.40 9.45 8.00
N CYS A 37 -2.97 8.55 7.12
CA CYS A 37 -2.40 7.27 7.52
C CYS A 37 -1.15 7.43 8.41
N ALA A 38 -0.25 8.34 8.07
CA ALA A 38 0.94 8.60 8.87
C ALA A 38 0.61 9.17 10.25
N LYS A 39 -0.47 9.97 10.33
CA LYS A 39 -0.95 10.58 11.57
C LYS A 39 -1.64 9.57 12.49
N ASP A 40 -2.48 8.70 11.92
CA ASP A 40 -3.31 7.77 12.68
C ASP A 40 -2.58 6.47 13.03
N PHE A 41 -1.74 5.96 12.13
CA PHE A 41 -1.05 4.67 12.28
C PHE A 41 0.45 4.78 12.54
N GLY A 42 1.02 6.00 12.48
CA GLY A 42 2.44 6.24 12.66
C GLY A 42 3.25 6.06 11.37
N PRO A 43 4.56 5.81 11.44
CA PRO A 43 5.44 5.90 10.28
C PRO A 43 5.06 4.94 9.14
N LEU A 44 5.05 5.45 7.91
CA LEU A 44 4.61 4.70 6.72
C LEU A 44 5.36 3.37 6.50
N TYR A 45 6.64 3.32 6.88
CA TYR A 45 7.45 2.11 6.74
C TYR A 45 7.04 0.99 7.69
N ALA A 46 6.34 1.29 8.79
CA ALA A 46 5.94 0.30 9.79
C ALA A 46 4.85 -0.66 9.24
N PHE A 47 4.11 -0.22 8.23
CA PHE A 47 3.05 -1.01 7.60
C PHE A 47 3.39 -1.48 6.17
N TRP A 48 4.63 -1.31 5.72
CA TRP A 48 5.03 -1.80 4.40
C TRP A 48 4.97 -3.32 4.33
N CYS A 49 4.22 -3.85 3.36
CA CYS A 49 4.13 -5.28 3.05
C CYS A 49 5.42 -5.96 2.59
N PHE A 50 6.54 -5.24 2.39
CA PHE A 50 7.78 -5.84 1.87
C PHE A 50 8.28 -7.02 2.70
N SER A 51 8.24 -6.89 4.03
CA SER A 51 8.63 -7.98 4.94
C SER A 51 7.70 -9.18 4.82
N PHE A 52 6.39 -8.95 4.66
CA PHE A 52 5.40 -10.01 4.45
C PHE A 52 5.59 -10.73 3.12
N GLU A 53 5.78 -10.00 2.03
CA GLU A 53 6.05 -10.56 0.71
C GLU A 53 7.33 -11.41 0.70
N ARG A 54 8.40 -10.91 1.35
CA ARG A 54 9.65 -11.66 1.50
C ARG A 54 9.44 -12.96 2.27
N MET A 55 8.69 -12.94 3.38
CA MET A 55 8.35 -14.14 4.13
C MET A 55 7.52 -15.11 3.28
N ASN A 56 6.55 -14.62 2.51
CA ASN A 56 5.76 -15.45 1.60
C ASN A 56 6.65 -16.16 0.57
N GLY A 57 7.63 -15.45 0.01
CA GLY A 57 8.63 -16.03 -0.89
C GLY A 57 9.51 -17.09 -0.22
N MET A 58 9.88 -16.91 1.05
CA MET A 58 10.62 -17.92 1.82
C MET A 58 9.75 -19.14 2.13
N LEU A 59 8.52 -18.93 2.58
CA LEU A 59 7.56 -20.00 2.89
C LEU A 59 7.21 -20.83 1.66
N GLY A 60 6.98 -20.17 0.51
CA GLY A 60 6.72 -20.85 -0.76
C GLY A 60 7.88 -21.71 -1.25
N LYS A 61 9.13 -21.36 -0.88
CA LYS A 61 10.33 -22.18 -1.19
C LYS A 61 10.52 -23.33 -0.20
N MET A 62 10.12 -23.16 1.05
CA MET A 62 10.33 -24.17 2.08
C MET A 62 9.26 -25.27 2.09
N LEU A 63 8.00 -24.98 1.74
CA LEU A 63 6.88 -25.86 2.12
C LEU A 63 5.80 -25.97 1.02
N THR A 64 5.59 -27.19 0.50
CA THR A 64 4.52 -27.57 -0.46
C THR A 64 3.23 -28.09 0.21
N SER A 65 3.10 -27.94 1.54
CA SER A 65 1.96 -28.48 2.30
C SER A 65 0.71 -27.58 2.24
N LYS A 66 -0.45 -28.19 1.98
CA LYS A 66 -1.77 -27.53 1.89
C LYS A 66 -2.16 -26.73 3.15
N ASN A 67 -1.68 -27.14 4.32
CA ASN A 67 -2.03 -26.48 5.59
C ASN A 67 -1.35 -25.12 5.77
N ILE A 68 -0.17 -24.92 5.18
CA ILE A 68 0.57 -23.66 5.26
C ILE A 68 0.06 -22.67 4.20
N LEU A 69 -0.40 -23.17 3.06
CA LEU A 69 -1.12 -22.33 2.08
C LEU A 69 -2.40 -21.73 2.69
N PHE A 70 -3.08 -22.47 3.57
CA PHE A 70 -4.25 -21.97 4.30
C PHE A 70 -3.88 -20.88 5.31
N LEU A 71 -2.79 -21.07 6.07
CA LEU A 71 -2.26 -20.05 6.98
C LEU A 71 -1.78 -18.80 6.23
N LEU A 72 -1.10 -18.96 5.10
CA LEU A 72 -0.71 -17.87 4.21
C LEU A 72 -1.93 -17.12 3.69
N LYS A 73 -2.98 -17.83 3.26
CA LYS A 73 -4.26 -17.21 2.87
C LYS A 73 -4.88 -16.45 4.03
N LEU A 74 -4.90 -17.01 5.24
CA LEU A 74 -5.42 -16.31 6.42
C LEU A 74 -4.63 -15.03 6.69
N ILE A 75 -3.30 -15.09 6.71
CA ILE A 75 -2.43 -13.92 6.90
C ILE A 75 -2.64 -12.87 5.80
N LEU A 76 -2.72 -13.28 4.52
CA LEU A 76 -2.99 -12.39 3.39
C LEU A 76 -4.37 -11.73 3.47
N ASN A 77 -5.39 -12.43 3.98
CA ASN A 77 -6.73 -11.86 4.21
C ASN A 77 -6.78 -10.99 5.47
N SER A 78 -5.82 -11.12 6.38
CA SER A 78 -5.65 -10.24 7.55
C SER A 78 -4.89 -8.96 7.23
N ILE A 79 -4.15 -8.90 6.11
CA ILE A 79 -3.57 -7.64 5.65
C ILE A 79 -4.75 -6.78 5.22
N PRO A 80 -4.97 -5.60 5.85
CA PRO A 80 -6.04 -4.73 5.43
C PRO A 80 -5.88 -4.47 3.93
N LEU A 81 -6.99 -4.56 3.18
CA LEU A 81 -7.12 -4.22 1.76
C LEU A 81 -6.64 -2.79 1.42
N PHE A 82 -6.17 -2.02 2.40
CA PHE A 82 -5.48 -0.74 2.29
C PHE A 82 -4.01 -0.86 1.83
N ILE A 83 -3.65 -1.95 1.15
CA ILE A 83 -2.50 -1.88 0.23
C ILE A 83 -2.98 -0.99 -0.92
N PHE A 84 -2.35 0.19 -1.06
CA PHE A 84 -2.58 1.20 -2.10
C PHE A 84 -3.12 0.67 -3.44
#